data_AF-A0A7X7FRJ7-F1
#
_entry.id   AF-A0A7X7FRJ7-F1
#
_cell.length_a   1.000
_cell.length_b   1.000
_cell.length_c   1.000
_cell.angle_alpha   90.00
_cell.angle_beta   90.00
_cell.angle_gamma   90.00
#
_symmetry.space_group_name_H-M   'P 1'
#
loop_
_entity.id
_entity.type
_entity.pdbx_description
1 polymer ?
#
loop_
_entity_poly.entity_id
_entity_poly.type
_entity_poly.pdbx_seq_one_letter_code
_entity_poly.pdbx_strand_id
1 'polypeptide(L)'
;MASLKGTQTEKNILTAFAGESQARNRYTYAASQARKEGYVQIADAFAETADQEREHAKRFFKLLEGGEAEIMASFPAGVIGNTAENLKHAADGELCEWGSMYPGFAKTARQEGFENVAKVFEAVAVAEKQHEKRYR
;
A
#
# COMPACT_ATOMS: atom_id res chain seq x y z
N MET A 1 11.61 22.86 -4.77
CA MET A 1 10.95 21.79 -5.56
C MET A 1 9.77 22.42 -6.27
N ALA A 2 9.43 21.95 -7.47
CA ALA A 2 8.14 22.29 -8.07
C ALA A 2 7.02 21.81 -7.14
N SER A 3 5.88 22.52 -7.16
CA SER A 3 4.71 22.13 -6.35
C SER A 3 4.06 20.88 -6.96
N LEU A 4 3.57 19.99 -6.10
CA LEU A 4 2.79 18.81 -6.49
C LEU A 4 1.36 19.16 -6.90
N LYS A 5 0.83 20.32 -6.50
CA LYS A 5 -0.59 20.65 -6.69
C LYS A 5 -1.01 20.59 -8.15
N GLY A 6 -2.09 19.85 -8.42
CA GLY A 6 -2.69 19.70 -9.74
C GLY A 6 -1.98 18.70 -10.66
N THR A 7 -0.92 18.04 -10.19
CA THR A 7 -0.17 17.04 -10.98
C THR A 7 -0.80 15.65 -10.90
N GLN A 8 -0.45 14.78 -11.83
CA GLN A 8 -0.83 13.37 -11.70
C GLN A 8 -0.08 12.70 -10.54
N THR A 9 1.14 13.16 -10.23
CA THR A 9 1.90 12.67 -9.08
C THR A 9 1.19 12.96 -7.75
N GLU A 10 0.57 14.12 -7.55
CA GLU A 10 -0.24 14.39 -6.35
C GLU A 10 -1.38 13.37 -6.21
N LYS A 11 -2.12 13.14 -7.30
CA LYS A 11 -3.20 12.16 -7.32
C LYS A 11 -2.69 10.75 -7.03
N ASN A 12 -1.57 10.35 -7.62
CA ASN A 12 -0.95 9.05 -7.38
C ASN A 12 -0.50 8.87 -5.91
N ILE A 13 0.08 9.92 -5.29
CA ILE A 13 0.44 9.91 -3.87
C ILE A 13 -0.82 9.72 -3.02
N LEU A 14 -1.90 10.45 -3.33
CA LEU A 14 -3.15 10.35 -2.58
C LEU A 14 -3.83 8.99 -2.80
N THR A 15 -3.78 8.42 -4.00
CA THR A 15 -4.26 7.07 -4.30
C THR A 15 -3.47 6.02 -3.54
N ALA A 16 -2.13 6.12 -3.50
CA ALA A 16 -1.28 5.23 -2.69
C ALA A 16 -1.62 5.34 -1.21
N PHE A 17 -1.69 6.56 -0.66
CA PHE A 17 -2.10 6.79 0.72
C PHE A 17 -3.46 6.15 1.05
N ALA A 18 -4.45 6.27 0.16
CA ALA A 18 -5.76 5.66 0.33
C ALA A 18 -5.70 4.12 0.29
N GLY A 19 -4.90 3.55 -0.62
CA GLY A 19 -4.66 2.11 -0.71
C GLY A 19 -4.01 1.55 0.54
N GLU A 20 -2.89 2.13 0.96
CA GLU A 20 -2.10 1.76 2.13
C GLU A 20 -2.90 1.86 3.44
N SER A 21 -3.70 2.93 3.57
CA SER A 21 -4.59 3.10 4.72
C SER A 21 -5.64 1.99 4.81
N GLN A 22 -6.13 1.51 3.67
CA GLN A 22 -7.06 0.39 3.61
C GLN A 22 -6.35 -0.95 3.81
N ALA A 23 -5.14 -1.13 3.28
CA ALA A 23 -4.32 -2.33 3.45
C ALA A 23 -4.01 -2.58 4.92
N ARG A 24 -3.55 -1.57 5.66
CA ARG A 24 -3.38 -1.60 7.12
C ARG A 24 -4.60 -2.18 7.84
N ASN A 25 -5.80 -1.68 7.51
CA ASN A 25 -7.03 -2.14 8.14
C ASN A 25 -7.32 -3.60 7.80
N ARG A 26 -7.24 -3.98 6.51
CA ARG A 26 -7.46 -5.37 6.07
C ARG A 26 -6.49 -6.34 6.75
N TYR A 27 -5.20 -5.98 6.86
CA TYR A 27 -4.19 -6.82 7.51
C TYR A 27 -4.42 -6.93 9.02
N THR A 28 -4.88 -5.86 9.68
CA THR A 28 -5.30 -5.92 11.09
C THR A 28 -6.48 -6.89 11.29
N TYR A 29 -7.42 -6.92 10.35
CA TYR A 29 -8.55 -7.84 10.39
C TYR A 29 -8.12 -9.29 10.11
N ALA A 30 -7.26 -9.50 9.12
CA ALA A 30 -6.68 -10.79 8.79
C ALA A 30 -5.85 -11.34 9.96
N ALA A 31 -5.08 -10.49 10.65
CA ALA A 31 -4.37 -10.85 11.88
C ALA A 31 -5.33 -11.38 12.95
N SER A 32 -6.44 -10.69 13.16
CA SER A 32 -7.47 -11.09 14.14
C SER A 32 -8.10 -12.43 13.76
N GLN A 33 -8.35 -12.67 12.47
CA GLN A 33 -8.89 -13.93 11.98
C GLN A 33 -7.88 -15.09 12.15
N ALA A 34 -6.62 -14.88 11.78
CA ALA A 34 -5.55 -15.85 11.98
C ALA A 34 -5.40 -16.25 13.45
N ARG A 35 -5.52 -15.28 14.37
CA ARG A 35 -5.49 -15.53 15.82
C ARG A 35 -6.67 -16.42 16.26
N LYS A 36 -7.88 -16.18 15.75
CA LYS A 36 -9.07 -17.01 16.05
C LYS A 36 -8.92 -18.45 15.56
N GLU A 37 -8.24 -18.64 14.43
CA GLU A 37 -7.96 -19.96 13.86
C GLU A 37 -6.74 -20.65 14.48
N GLY A 38 -6.06 -20.01 15.45
CA GLY A 38 -4.92 -20.56 16.17
C GLY A 38 -3.55 -20.34 15.52
N TYR A 39 -3.49 -19.58 14.41
CA TYR A 39 -2.26 -19.29 13.69
C TYR A 39 -1.56 -18.04 14.24
N VAL A 40 -0.97 -18.15 15.44
CA VAL A 40 -0.36 -17.00 16.15
C VAL A 40 0.75 -16.34 15.33
N GLN A 41 1.66 -17.11 14.74
CA GLN A 41 2.77 -16.57 13.94
C GLN A 41 2.26 -15.80 12.70
N ILE A 42 1.21 -16.32 12.05
CA ILE A 42 0.60 -15.65 10.89
C ILE A 42 -0.13 -14.38 11.33
N ALA A 43 -0.80 -14.42 12.48
CA ALA A 43 -1.43 -13.24 13.05
C ALA A 43 -0.42 -12.12 13.36
N ASP A 44 0.73 -12.48 13.93
CA ASP A 44 1.80 -11.53 14.22
C ASP A 44 2.44 -10.98 12.92
N ALA A 45 2.60 -11.83 11.90
CA ALA A 45 3.07 -11.41 10.59
C ALA A 45 2.14 -10.39 9.92
N PHE A 46 0.82 -10.64 9.93
CA PHE A 46 -0.17 -9.67 9.42
C PHE A 46 -0.16 -8.36 10.23
N ALA A 47 0.00 -8.45 11.55
CA ALA A 47 0.05 -7.25 12.41
C ALA A 47 1.30 -6.41 12.13
N GLU A 48 2.46 -7.06 11.95
CA GLU A 48 3.70 -6.37 11.57
C GLU A 48 3.56 -5.67 10.21
N THR A 49 3.01 -6.37 9.21
CA THR A 49 2.80 -5.79 7.89
C THR A 49 1.79 -4.64 7.94
N ALA A 50 0.72 -4.74 8.74
CA ALA A 50 -0.20 -3.61 8.97
C ALA A 50 0.51 -2.37 9.55
N ASP A 51 1.49 -2.55 10.43
CA ASP A 51 2.30 -1.46 10.97
C ASP A 51 3.31 -0.92 9.95
N GLN A 52 3.78 -1.74 9.01
CA GLN A 52 4.63 -1.31 7.89
C GLN A 52 3.82 -0.45 6.90
N GLU A 53 2.61 -0.87 6.53
CA GLU A 53 1.72 -0.07 5.67
C GLU A 53 1.33 1.26 6.31
N ARG A 54 1.23 1.30 7.64
CA ARG A 54 1.07 2.56 8.36
C ARG A 54 2.24 3.51 8.10
N GLU A 55 3.47 3.02 8.09
CA GLU A 55 4.65 3.84 7.81
C GLU A 55 4.79 4.20 6.32
N HIS A 56 4.37 3.33 5.40
CA HIS A 56 4.26 3.64 3.97
C HIS A 56 3.25 4.77 3.74
N ALA A 57 2.02 4.61 4.23
CA ALA A 57 0.98 5.63 4.18
C ALA A 57 1.46 6.97 4.76
N LYS A 58 2.12 6.94 5.92
CA LYS A 58 2.68 8.14 6.56
C LYS A 58 3.75 8.81 5.72
N ARG A 59 4.60 8.04 5.03
CA ARG A 59 5.61 8.59 4.12
C ARG A 59 4.96 9.26 2.93
N PHE A 60 3.96 8.65 2.31
CA PHE A 60 3.19 9.26 1.21
C PHE A 60 2.45 10.52 1.66
N PHE A 61 1.74 10.45 2.79
CA PHE A 61 0.96 11.58 3.30
C PHE A 61 1.83 12.81 3.58
N LYS A 62 3.07 12.62 4.06
CA LYS A 62 4.04 13.70 4.27
C LYS A 62 4.54 14.39 3.00
N LEU A 63 4.33 13.80 1.82
CA LEU A 63 4.69 14.43 0.55
C LEU A 63 3.63 15.43 0.09
N LEU A 64 2.38 15.33 0.56
CA LEU A 64 1.28 16.19 0.13
C LEU A 64 1.39 17.60 0.71
N GLU A 65 0.94 18.59 -0.06
CA GLU A 65 1.04 20.02 0.26
C GLU A 65 -0.27 20.61 0.86
N GLY A 66 -1.22 19.74 1.19
CA GLY A 66 -2.51 20.10 1.81
C GLY A 66 -3.57 20.64 0.83
N GLY A 67 -4.82 20.61 1.27
CA GLY A 67 -6.01 20.89 0.44
C GLY A 67 -6.79 19.61 0.13
N GLU A 68 -7.71 19.70 -0.82
CA GLU A 68 -8.51 18.58 -1.30
C GLU A 68 -8.11 18.23 -2.73
N ALA A 69 -7.94 16.94 -3.01
CA ALA A 69 -7.72 16.42 -4.35
C ALA A 69 -8.64 15.22 -4.58
N GLU A 70 -9.30 15.20 -5.73
CA GLU A 70 -10.16 14.09 -6.12
C GLU A 70 -9.33 12.98 -6.79
N ILE A 71 -9.59 11.74 -6.36
CA ILE A 71 -9.01 10.53 -6.95
C ILE A 71 -10.13 9.59 -7.42
N MET A 72 -9.84 8.86 -8.50
CA MET A 72 -10.67 7.76 -8.98
C MET A 72 -9.81 6.50 -8.94
N ALA A 73 -10.16 5.58 -8.04
CA ALA A 73 -9.42 4.34 -7.83
C ALA A 73 -10.39 3.21 -7.46
N SER A 74 -9.98 1.98 -7.74
CA SER A 74 -10.70 0.77 -7.34
C SER A 74 -10.01 0.13 -6.15
N PHE A 75 -10.79 -0.36 -5.19
CA PHE A 75 -10.29 -0.99 -3.98
C PHE A 75 -11.03 -2.30 -3.71
N PRO A 76 -10.42 -3.24 -2.96
CA PRO A 76 -11.12 -4.45 -2.51
C PRO A 76 -12.37 -4.11 -1.69
N ALA A 77 -13.54 -4.53 -2.16
CA ALA A 77 -14.82 -4.32 -1.48
C ALA A 77 -15.13 -5.46 -0.50
N GLY A 78 -14.23 -5.67 0.46
CA GLY A 78 -14.23 -6.88 1.30
C GLY A 78 -13.78 -8.13 0.52
N VAL A 79 -13.78 -9.32 1.12
CA VAL A 79 -14.31 -9.73 2.44
C VAL A 79 -13.19 -10.22 3.38
N ILE A 80 -13.51 -10.43 4.65
CA ILE A 80 -12.65 -11.19 5.57
C ILE A 80 -13.02 -12.68 5.42
N GLY A 81 -12.12 -13.46 4.80
CA GLY A 81 -12.27 -14.91 4.64
C GLY A 81 -11.55 -15.68 5.74
N ASN A 82 -11.28 -16.97 5.53
CA ASN A 82 -10.39 -17.74 6.39
C ASN A 82 -8.91 -17.31 6.22
N THR A 83 -8.00 -17.78 7.08
CA THR A 83 -6.58 -17.33 7.03
C THR A 83 -5.91 -17.60 5.68
N ALA A 84 -6.16 -18.74 5.05
CA ALA A 84 -5.56 -19.08 3.77
C ALA A 84 -6.06 -18.16 2.63
N GLU A 85 -7.37 -17.85 2.62
CA GLU A 85 -7.96 -16.89 1.68
C GLU A 85 -7.40 -15.48 1.91
N ASN A 86 -7.27 -15.05 3.17
CA ASN A 86 -6.73 -13.75 3.51
C ASN A 86 -5.25 -13.61 3.10
N LEU A 87 -4.44 -14.65 3.28
CA LEU A 87 -3.05 -14.69 2.81
C LEU A 87 -2.97 -14.54 1.29
N LYS A 88 -3.81 -15.28 0.56
CA LYS A 88 -3.87 -15.18 -0.90
C LYS A 88 -4.29 -13.77 -1.34
N HIS A 89 -5.35 -13.21 -0.76
CA HIS A 89 -5.81 -11.86 -1.09
C HIS A 89 -4.76 -10.80 -0.77
N ALA A 90 -4.03 -10.95 0.34
CA ALA A 90 -2.93 -10.06 0.69
C ALA A 90 -1.80 -10.18 -0.36
N ALA A 91 -1.32 -11.38 -0.66
CA ALA A 91 -0.28 -11.60 -1.67
C ALA A 91 -0.67 -11.04 -3.06
N ASP A 92 -1.91 -11.25 -3.49
CA ASP A 92 -2.38 -10.74 -4.79
C ASP A 92 -2.49 -9.20 -4.80
N GLY A 93 -2.84 -8.60 -3.66
CA GLY A 93 -2.79 -7.15 -3.44
C GLY A 93 -1.37 -6.60 -3.55
N GLU A 94 -0.44 -7.15 -2.77
CA GLU A 94 0.97 -6.79 -2.79
C GLU A 94 1.58 -6.89 -4.20
N LEU A 95 1.28 -7.98 -4.92
CA LEU A 95 1.73 -8.20 -6.30
C LEU A 95 1.24 -7.10 -7.25
N CYS A 96 -0.03 -6.69 -7.12
CA CYS A 96 -0.56 -5.59 -7.91
C CYS A 96 0.23 -4.30 -7.66
N GLU A 97 0.53 -4.02 -6.39
CA GLU A 97 1.22 -2.82 -5.94
C GLU A 97 2.67 -2.77 -6.44
N TRP A 98 3.49 -3.77 -6.09
CA TRP A 98 4.90 -3.77 -6.48
C TRP A 98 5.12 -4.11 -7.96
N GLY A 99 4.25 -4.94 -8.54
CA GLY A 99 4.40 -5.44 -9.91
C GLY A 99 3.92 -4.44 -10.97
N SER A 100 2.98 -3.55 -10.64
CA SER A 100 2.39 -2.64 -11.62
C SER A 100 2.14 -1.22 -11.12
N MET A 101 1.49 -1.04 -9.96
CA MET A 101 1.02 0.27 -9.51
C MET A 101 2.18 1.21 -9.17
N TYR A 102 3.06 0.81 -8.25
CA TYR A 102 4.18 1.63 -7.81
C TYR A 102 5.22 1.90 -8.90
N PRO A 103 5.62 0.93 -9.75
CA PRO A 103 6.42 1.22 -10.93
C PRO A 103 5.79 2.24 -11.88
N GLY A 104 4.46 2.17 -12.07
CA GLY A 104 3.71 3.13 -12.86
C GLY A 104 3.73 4.54 -12.24
N PHE A 105 3.47 4.64 -10.94
CA PHE A 105 3.51 5.91 -10.21
C PHE A 105 4.90 6.54 -10.19
N ALA A 106 5.95 5.73 -10.00
CA ALA A 106 7.33 6.19 -10.07
C ALA A 106 7.69 6.76 -11.44
N LYS A 107 7.26 6.09 -12.53
CA LYS A 107 7.46 6.58 -13.90
C LYS A 107 6.80 7.93 -14.11
N THR A 108 5.54 8.10 -13.70
CA THR A 108 4.82 9.38 -13.80
C THR A 108 5.54 10.47 -13.00
N ALA A 109 5.96 10.17 -11.76
CA ALA A 109 6.71 11.11 -10.95
C ALA A 109 8.02 11.57 -11.61
N ARG A 110 8.78 10.67 -12.25
CA ARG A 110 9.99 11.06 -13.02
C ARG A 110 9.65 11.92 -14.22
N GLN A 111 8.58 11.59 -14.95
CA GLN A 111 8.14 12.36 -16.12
C GLN A 111 7.72 13.79 -15.75
N GLU A 112 7.13 13.98 -14.57
CA GLU A 112 6.74 15.30 -14.05
C GLU A 112 7.87 16.01 -13.27
N GLY A 113 9.08 15.41 -13.19
CA GLY A 113 10.25 16.01 -12.56
C GLY A 113 10.37 15.81 -11.03
N PHE A 114 9.55 14.94 -10.45
CA PHE A 114 9.54 14.59 -9.03
C PHE A 114 10.39 13.34 -8.72
N GLU A 115 11.68 13.41 -9.05
CA GLU A 115 12.63 12.29 -8.87
C GLU A 115 12.64 11.71 -7.44
N ASN A 116 12.53 12.58 -6.43
CA ASN A 116 12.50 12.13 -5.03
C ASN A 116 11.21 11.38 -4.67
N VAL A 117 10.09 11.72 -5.30
CA VAL A 117 8.82 10.98 -5.10
C VAL A 117 8.90 9.63 -5.80
N ALA A 118 9.47 9.59 -7.01
CA ALA A 118 9.66 8.33 -7.74
C ALA A 118 10.48 7.31 -6.94
N LYS A 119 11.58 7.75 -6.32
CA LYS A 119 12.40 6.90 -5.45
C LYS A 119 11.65 6.39 -4.22
N VAL A 120 10.70 7.17 -3.69
CA VAL A 120 9.85 6.71 -2.58
C VAL A 120 8.94 5.58 -3.04
N PHE A 121 8.24 5.72 -4.19
CA PHE A 121 7.43 4.65 -4.74
C PHE A 121 8.24 3.38 -5.03
N GLU A 122 9.44 3.51 -5.59
CA GLU A 122 10.34 2.37 -5.85
C GLU A 122 10.81 1.68 -4.56
N ALA A 123 11.13 2.47 -3.52
CA ALA A 123 11.55 1.91 -2.23
C ALA A 123 10.41 1.16 -1.53
N VAL A 124 9.18 1.69 -1.59
CA VAL A 124 7.98 1.04 -1.05
C VAL A 124 7.67 -0.25 -1.84
N ALA A 125 7.77 -0.23 -3.18
CA ALA A 125 7.62 -1.44 -3.99
C ALA A 125 8.59 -2.57 -3.63
N VAL A 126 9.80 -2.26 -3.14
CA VAL A 126 10.74 -3.28 -2.64
C VAL A 126 10.22 -3.94 -1.36
N ALA A 127 9.58 -3.18 -0.47
CA ALA A 127 8.98 -3.68 0.77
C ALA A 127 7.76 -4.58 0.46
N GLU A 128 6.83 -4.11 -0.38
CA GLU A 128 5.65 -4.87 -0.82
C GLU A 128 6.03 -6.22 -1.46
N LYS A 129 7.13 -6.26 -2.21
CA LYS A 129 7.63 -7.53 -2.74
C LYS A 129 8.05 -8.52 -1.65
N GLN A 130 8.55 -8.04 -0.51
CA GLN A 130 8.83 -8.91 0.64
C GLN A 130 7.56 -9.29 1.39
N HIS A 131 6.55 -8.42 1.46
CA HIS A 131 5.24 -8.76 2.01
C HIS A 131 4.57 -9.87 1.20
N GLU A 132 4.54 -9.76 -0.13
CA GLU A 132 4.01 -10.82 -1.00
C GLU A 132 4.73 -12.16 -0.74
N LYS A 133 6.07 -12.14 -0.71
CA LYS A 133 6.87 -13.34 -0.49
C LYS A 133 6.57 -14.00 0.86
N ARG A 134 6.22 -13.22 1.88
CA ARG A 134 5.85 -13.71 3.22
C ARG A 134 4.48 -14.39 3.22
N TYR A 135 3.55 -13.93 2.38
CA TYR A 135 2.18 -14.43 2.32
C TYR A 135 1.97 -15.64 1.40
N ARG A 136 2.93 -15.95 0.52
CA ARG A 136 2.94 -17.14 -0.32
C ARG A 136 3.59 -18.34 0.38
#